data_AF-A0A807N8P4-F1
#
_entry.id   AF-A0A807N8P4-F1
#
_cell.length_a   1.000
_cell.length_b   1.000
_cell.length_c   1.000
_cell.angle_alpha   90.00
_cell.angle_beta   90.00
_cell.angle_gamma   90.00
#
_symmetry.space_group_name_H-M   'P 1'
#
loop_
_entity.id
_entity.type
_entity.pdbx_description
1 polymer ?
#
loop_
_entity_poly.entity_id
_entity_poly.type
_entity_poly.pdbx_seq_one_letter_code
_entity_poly.pdbx_strand_id
1 'polypeptide(L)'
;MEAADARAEEAEALVDEHEGGVHQDPRDARLAELESLVAERTLDLQRVHAEYVNYKKRVDRDRDLARQAGIEVVVGDLMPVLDHIELAKQHETLEGGFKMIADELQKVAAKHGLVAFGDVGEEFDPTRHEALMSAPLDQPVEVVTVSQVMQQGYSLHGRVIRPARVAVAHP
;
A
#
# COMPACT_ATOMS: atom_id res chain seq x y z
N MET A 1 -14.98 74.81 63.03
CA MET A 1 -14.78 73.39 62.68
C MET A 1 -15.51 73.12 61.37
N GLU A 2 -15.21 73.93 60.33
CA GLU A 2 -16.05 74.03 59.12
C GLU A 2 -15.19 74.30 57.85
N ALA A 3 -13.87 74.18 57.98
CA ALA A 3 -12.91 74.43 56.90
C ALA A 3 -12.00 73.22 56.59
N ALA A 4 -12.16 72.11 57.32
CA ALA A 4 -11.49 70.84 57.06
C ALA A 4 -12.37 69.85 56.28
N ASP A 5 -13.69 70.06 56.29
CA ASP A 5 -14.67 69.23 55.55
C ASP A 5 -14.70 69.58 54.05
N ALA A 6 -14.55 70.86 53.72
CA ALA A 6 -14.60 71.34 52.33
C ALA A 6 -13.40 70.91 51.46
N ARG A 7 -12.28 70.50 52.06
CA ARG A 7 -11.10 69.99 51.31
C ARG A 7 -11.08 68.47 51.17
N ALA A 8 -11.92 67.75 51.92
CA ALA A 8 -12.11 66.32 51.74
C ALA A 8 -13.07 66.04 50.56
N GLU A 9 -14.10 66.89 50.37
CA GLU A 9 -15.03 66.78 49.25
C GLU A 9 -14.39 67.16 47.88
N GLU A 10 -13.44 68.08 47.82
CA GLU A 10 -12.74 68.42 46.56
C GLU A 10 -11.72 67.35 46.12
N ALA A 11 -11.30 66.44 47.01
CA ALA A 11 -10.38 65.34 46.69
C ALA A 11 -11.09 64.04 46.28
N GLU A 12 -12.38 63.89 46.62
CA GLU A 12 -13.23 62.78 46.14
C GLU A 12 -13.88 63.05 44.77
N ALA A 13 -13.83 64.29 44.28
CA ALA A 13 -14.29 64.67 42.94
C ALA A 13 -13.31 64.29 41.80
N LEU A 14 -12.27 63.49 42.08
CA LEU A 14 -11.17 63.22 41.14
C LEU A 14 -11.00 61.74 40.76
N VAL A 15 -11.95 60.84 41.07
CA VAL A 15 -11.73 59.39 40.82
C VAL A 15 -12.84 58.66 40.06
N ASP A 16 -14.01 59.24 39.76
CA ASP A 16 -15.11 58.43 39.21
C ASP A 16 -15.78 58.97 37.95
N GLU A 17 -14.99 59.24 36.90
CA GLU A 17 -15.50 59.24 35.50
C GLU A 17 -14.42 58.71 34.53
N HIS A 18 -13.87 57.53 34.83
CA HIS A 18 -13.30 56.67 33.80
C HIS A 18 -14.17 55.41 33.66
N GLU A 19 -15.48 55.61 33.48
CA GLU A 19 -16.23 54.66 32.69
C GLU A 19 -15.64 54.71 31.28
N GLY A 20 -14.68 53.82 31.04
CA GLY A 20 -14.22 53.41 29.73
C GLY A 20 -15.40 52.81 28.98
N GLY A 21 -16.30 53.68 28.52
CA GLY A 21 -17.22 53.38 27.44
C GLY A 21 -16.35 53.08 26.24
N VAL A 22 -16.09 51.79 26.02
CA VAL A 22 -15.60 51.30 24.74
C VAL A 22 -16.69 51.67 23.74
N HIS A 23 -16.60 52.87 23.17
CA HIS A 23 -17.24 53.20 21.92
C HIS A 23 -16.59 52.27 20.90
N GLN A 24 -17.10 51.03 20.81
CA GLN A 24 -16.78 50.13 19.72
C GLN A 24 -17.26 50.86 18.47
N ASP A 25 -16.31 51.39 17.69
CA ASP A 25 -16.63 51.94 16.39
C ASP A 25 -17.33 50.81 15.61
N PRO A 26 -18.51 51.04 15.01
CA PRO A 26 -19.18 50.02 14.21
C PRO A 26 -18.27 49.45 13.10
N ARG A 27 -17.20 50.16 12.71
CA ARG A 27 -16.14 49.67 11.83
C ARG A 27 -15.25 48.60 12.48
N ASP A 28 -14.95 48.70 13.77
CA ASP A 28 -14.14 47.71 14.50
C ASP A 28 -14.91 46.40 14.70
N ALA A 29 -16.21 46.49 15.00
CA ALA A 29 -17.08 45.32 15.08
C ALA A 29 -17.17 44.59 13.72
N ARG A 30 -17.27 45.35 12.63
CA ARG A 30 -17.28 44.79 11.26
C ARG A 30 -15.93 44.20 10.86
N LEU A 31 -14.82 44.80 11.30
CA LEU A 31 -13.47 44.30 11.05
C LEU A 31 -13.26 42.95 11.76
N ALA A 32 -13.64 42.84 13.04
CA ALA A 32 -13.56 41.59 13.79
C ALA A 32 -14.42 40.47 13.18
N GLU A 33 -15.63 40.79 12.69
CA GLU A 33 -16.49 39.84 11.98
C GLU A 33 -15.82 39.33 10.68
N LEU A 34 -15.24 40.24 9.89
CA LEU A 34 -14.53 39.89 8.65
C LEU A 34 -13.28 39.04 8.93
N GLU A 35 -12.50 39.37 9.96
CA GLU A 35 -11.35 38.58 10.39
C GLU A 35 -11.75 37.17 10.82
N SER A 36 -12.84 37.03 11.57
CA SER A 36 -13.40 35.73 11.96
C SER A 36 -13.82 34.91 10.73
N LEU A 37 -14.52 35.53 9.77
CA LEU A 37 -14.91 34.86 8.52
C LEU A 37 -13.70 34.43 7.69
N VAL A 38 -12.67 35.27 7.60
CA VAL A 38 -11.42 34.94 6.90
C VAL A 38 -10.72 33.76 7.59
N ALA A 39 -10.65 33.76 8.92
CA ALA A 39 -10.05 32.67 9.68
C ALA A 39 -10.82 31.35 9.49
N GLU A 40 -12.15 31.38 9.59
CA GLU A 40 -13.02 30.23 9.35
C GLU A 40 -12.83 29.67 7.94
N ARG A 41 -12.88 30.54 6.92
CA ARG A 41 -12.69 30.11 5.52
C ARG A 41 -11.29 29.61 5.24
N THR A 42 -10.27 30.19 5.87
CA THR A 42 -8.89 29.71 5.75
C THR A 42 -8.75 28.31 6.35
N LEU A 43 -9.37 28.07 7.50
CA LEU A 43 -9.38 26.75 8.14
C LEU A 43 -10.13 25.71 7.30
N ASP A 44 -11.29 26.08 6.75
CA ASP A 44 -12.02 25.23 5.81
C ASP A 44 -11.19 24.87 4.58
N LEU A 45 -10.53 25.86 3.96
CA LEU A 45 -9.65 25.65 2.81
C LEU A 45 -8.48 24.73 3.15
N GLN A 46 -7.85 24.92 4.31
CA GLN A 46 -6.77 24.05 4.78
C GLN A 46 -7.25 22.60 4.97
N ARG A 47 -8.44 22.42 5.55
CA ARG A 47 -9.06 21.09 5.73
C ARG A 47 -9.34 20.42 4.39
N VAL A 48 -10.02 21.10 3.46
CA VAL A 48 -10.32 20.56 2.13
C VAL A 48 -9.04 20.25 1.36
N HIS A 49 -8.01 21.09 1.48
CA HIS A 49 -6.71 20.83 0.87
C HIS A 49 -6.06 19.55 1.43
N ALA A 50 -6.09 19.37 2.76
CA ALA A 50 -5.57 18.16 3.39
C ALA A 50 -6.34 16.91 2.94
N GLU A 51 -7.67 16.98 2.88
CA GLU A 51 -8.52 15.90 2.36
C GLU A 51 -8.18 15.56 0.91
N TYR A 52 -7.99 16.57 0.05
CA TYR A 52 -7.61 16.38 -1.34
C TYR A 52 -6.24 15.70 -1.48
N VAL A 53 -5.23 16.14 -0.71
CA VAL A 53 -3.89 15.52 -0.73
C VAL A 53 -3.97 14.06 -0.29
N ASN A 54 -4.75 13.75 0.75
CA ASN A 54 -4.95 12.38 1.21
C ASN A 54 -5.71 11.54 0.17
N TYR A 55 -6.75 12.09 -0.44
CA TYR A 55 -7.50 11.44 -1.51
C TYR A 55 -6.60 11.11 -2.70
N LYS A 56 -5.80 12.07 -3.18
CA LYS A 56 -4.87 11.89 -4.29
C LYS A 56 -3.89 10.75 -4.00
N LYS A 57 -3.25 10.76 -2.82
CA LYS A 57 -2.34 9.69 -2.38
C LYS A 57 -3.01 8.31 -2.37
N ARG A 58 -4.28 8.25 -1.95
CA ARG A 58 -5.05 7.00 -1.94
C ARG A 58 -5.35 6.53 -3.36
N VAL A 59 -5.83 7.41 -4.24
CA VAL A 59 -6.15 7.08 -5.63
C VAL A 59 -4.92 6.60 -6.40
N ASP A 60 -3.76 7.24 -6.20
CA ASP A 60 -2.54 6.82 -6.88
C ASP A 60 -2.10 5.42 -6.44
N ARG A 61 -2.20 5.12 -5.14
CA ARG A 61 -1.97 3.76 -4.61
C ARG A 61 -2.96 2.74 -5.17
N ASP A 62 -4.25 3.06 -5.15
CA ASP A 62 -5.30 2.15 -5.63
C ASP A 62 -5.17 1.87 -7.13
N ARG A 63 -4.72 2.86 -7.92
CA ARG A 63 -4.41 2.69 -9.35
C ARG A 63 -3.26 1.71 -9.56
N ASP A 64 -2.20 1.80 -8.76
CA ASP A 64 -1.07 0.88 -8.86
C ASP A 64 -1.48 -0.54 -8.46
N LEU A 65 -2.28 -0.70 -7.40
CA LEU A 65 -2.85 -1.99 -6.99
C LEU A 65 -3.76 -2.58 -8.07
N ALA A 66 -4.65 -1.77 -8.65
CA ALA A 66 -5.53 -2.22 -9.74
C ALA A 66 -4.74 -2.65 -10.98
N ARG A 67 -3.65 -1.93 -11.30
CA ARG A 67 -2.75 -2.32 -12.40
C ARG A 67 -2.08 -3.66 -12.11
N GLN A 68 -1.56 -3.86 -10.90
CA GLN A 68 -0.94 -5.13 -10.51
C GLN A 68 -1.93 -6.29 -10.54
N ALA A 69 -3.13 -6.10 -9.98
CA ALA A 69 -4.20 -7.10 -10.01
C ALA A 69 -4.61 -7.47 -11.45
N GLY A 70 -4.68 -6.49 -12.35
CA GLY A 70 -4.94 -6.75 -13.78
C GLY A 70 -3.86 -7.61 -14.45
N ILE A 71 -2.59 -7.37 -14.12
CA ILE A 71 -1.49 -8.21 -14.61
C ILE A 71 -1.59 -9.62 -14.04
N GLU A 72 -1.88 -9.76 -12.74
CA GLU A 72 -2.05 -11.07 -12.08
C GLU A 72 -3.12 -11.93 -12.77
N VAL A 73 -4.26 -11.35 -13.14
CA VAL A 73 -5.33 -12.06 -13.86
C VAL A 73 -4.84 -12.59 -15.21
N VAL A 74 -4.22 -11.74 -16.03
CA VAL A 74 -3.73 -12.14 -17.36
C VAL A 74 -2.63 -13.19 -17.26
N VAL A 75 -1.69 -13.03 -16.31
CA VAL A 75 -0.65 -14.03 -16.06
C VAL A 75 -1.26 -15.35 -15.62
N GLY A 76 -2.27 -15.30 -14.73
CA GLY A 76 -3.04 -16.46 -14.31
C GLY A 76 -3.64 -17.24 -15.47
N ASP A 77 -4.28 -16.53 -16.41
CA ASP A 77 -4.87 -17.12 -17.62
C ASP A 77 -3.82 -17.71 -18.57
N LEU A 78 -2.59 -17.20 -18.56
CA LEU A 78 -1.47 -17.71 -19.36
C LEU A 78 -0.73 -18.89 -18.71
N MET A 79 -0.92 -19.16 -17.41
CA MET A 79 -0.21 -20.24 -16.73
C MET A 79 -0.38 -21.62 -17.37
N PRO A 80 -1.58 -22.05 -17.84
CA PRO A 80 -1.72 -23.33 -18.52
C PRO A 80 -0.83 -23.45 -19.76
N VAL A 81 -0.57 -22.35 -20.47
CA VAL A 81 0.34 -22.34 -21.62
C VAL A 81 1.77 -22.60 -21.18
N LEU A 82 2.21 -21.98 -20.07
CA LEU A 82 3.52 -22.23 -19.48
C LEU A 82 3.66 -23.67 -19.00
N ASP A 83 2.59 -24.24 -18.43
CA ASP A 83 2.56 -25.64 -18.01
C ASP A 83 2.69 -26.60 -19.20
N HIS A 84 2.03 -26.30 -20.33
CA HIS A 84 2.18 -27.10 -21.55
C HIS A 84 3.57 -26.98 -22.18
N ILE A 85 4.20 -25.81 -22.10
CA ILE A 85 5.60 -25.63 -22.53
C ILE A 85 6.52 -26.52 -21.68
N GLU A 86 6.32 -26.54 -20.36
CA GLU A 86 7.14 -27.35 -19.45
C GLU A 86 6.93 -28.85 -19.70
N LEU A 87 5.67 -29.28 -19.88
CA LEU A 87 5.35 -30.65 -20.26
C LEU A 87 6.02 -31.04 -21.59
N ALA A 88 6.01 -30.15 -22.58
CA ALA A 88 6.65 -30.39 -23.87
C ALA A 88 8.18 -30.50 -23.75
N LYS A 89 8.80 -29.74 -22.83
CA LYS A 89 10.23 -29.86 -22.50
C LYS A 89 10.55 -31.21 -21.89
N GLN A 90 9.75 -31.69 -20.93
CA GLN A 90 9.94 -32.98 -20.27
C GLN A 90 9.87 -34.18 -21.24
N HIS A 91 9.11 -34.07 -22.31
CA HIS A 91 8.99 -35.10 -23.34
C HIS A 91 9.95 -34.93 -24.53
N GLU A 92 10.93 -34.02 -24.45
CA GLU A 92 11.89 -33.71 -25.53
C GLU A 92 11.21 -33.30 -26.86
N THR A 93 9.94 -32.88 -26.81
CA THR A 93 9.15 -32.50 -27.99
C THR A 93 9.33 -31.03 -28.39
N LEU A 94 10.04 -30.25 -27.57
CA LEU A 94 10.23 -28.82 -27.77
C LEU A 94 11.53 -28.53 -28.53
N GLU A 95 11.45 -28.59 -29.86
CA GLU A 95 12.59 -28.33 -30.76
C GLU A 95 12.32 -27.20 -31.77
N GLY A 96 13.39 -26.73 -32.42
CA GLY A 96 13.34 -25.76 -33.51
C GLY A 96 12.59 -24.47 -33.16
N GLY A 97 11.66 -24.06 -34.02
CA GLY A 97 10.93 -22.80 -33.87
C GLY A 97 10.06 -22.74 -32.60
N PHE A 98 9.51 -23.86 -32.14
CA PHE A 98 8.70 -23.88 -30.91
C PHE A 98 9.53 -23.63 -29.66
N LYS A 99 10.76 -24.12 -29.62
CA LYS A 99 11.71 -23.80 -28.55
C LYS A 99 12.01 -22.30 -28.49
N MET A 100 12.25 -21.66 -29.64
CA MET A 100 12.48 -20.21 -29.69
C MET A 100 11.29 -19.39 -29.17
N ILE A 101 10.06 -19.83 -29.49
CA ILE A 101 8.83 -19.18 -28.99
C ILE A 101 8.71 -19.34 -27.47
N ALA A 102 8.95 -20.55 -26.95
CA ALA A 102 8.92 -20.83 -25.53
C ALA A 102 9.96 -20.00 -24.76
N ASP A 103 11.20 -19.93 -25.25
CA ASP A 103 12.28 -19.17 -24.62
C ASP A 103 11.97 -17.67 -24.61
N GLU A 104 11.46 -17.10 -25.71
CA GLU A 104 11.09 -15.69 -25.76
C GLU A 104 9.87 -15.40 -24.86
N LEU A 105 8.89 -16.30 -24.78
CA LEU A 105 7.76 -16.16 -23.86
C LEU A 105 8.23 -16.15 -22.40
N GLN A 106 9.11 -17.08 -22.02
CA GLN A 106 9.67 -17.16 -20.67
C GLN A 106 10.47 -15.89 -20.33
N LYS A 107 11.26 -15.38 -21.29
CA LYS A 107 12.01 -14.13 -21.14
C LYS A 107 11.10 -12.91 -20.97
N VAL A 108 10.02 -12.81 -21.76
CA VAL A 108 9.03 -11.73 -21.61
C VAL A 108 8.34 -11.83 -20.25
N ALA A 109 7.94 -13.03 -19.83
CA ALA A 109 7.31 -13.23 -18.53
C ALA A 109 8.25 -12.84 -17.38
N ALA A 110 9.53 -13.25 -17.44
CA ALA A 110 10.55 -12.88 -16.46
C ALA A 110 10.80 -11.36 -16.41
N LYS A 111 10.81 -10.67 -17.57
CA LYS A 111 10.91 -9.21 -17.64
C LYS A 111 9.76 -8.50 -16.90
N HIS A 112 8.58 -9.11 -16.88
CA HIS A 112 7.41 -8.62 -16.16
C HIS A 112 7.30 -9.15 -14.72
N GLY A 113 8.39 -9.69 -14.17
CA GLY A 113 8.50 -10.07 -12.77
C GLY A 113 7.96 -11.45 -12.43
N LEU A 114 7.62 -12.28 -13.43
CA LEU A 114 7.23 -13.67 -13.21
C LEU A 114 8.47 -14.54 -12.95
N VAL A 115 8.46 -15.29 -11.86
CA VAL A 115 9.54 -16.19 -11.47
C VAL A 115 8.97 -17.55 -11.14
N ALA A 116 9.43 -18.57 -11.86
CA ALA A 116 9.12 -19.97 -11.60
C ALA A 116 9.92 -20.49 -10.39
N PHE A 117 9.36 -21.44 -9.63
CA PHE A 117 10.03 -22.11 -8.52
C PHE A 117 9.41 -23.48 -8.24
N GLY A 118 10.02 -24.25 -7.33
CA GLY A 118 9.59 -25.59 -6.98
C GLY A 118 10.34 -26.58 -7.82
N ASP A 119 11.66 -26.62 -7.70
CA ASP A 119 12.54 -27.57 -8.38
C ASP A 119 12.81 -28.79 -7.49
N VAL A 120 13.13 -29.94 -8.11
CA VAL A 120 13.49 -31.15 -7.35
C VAL A 120 14.77 -30.89 -6.54
N GLY A 121 14.74 -31.24 -5.26
CA GLY A 121 15.82 -30.99 -4.31
C GLY A 121 15.73 -29.65 -3.56
N GLU A 122 14.76 -28.78 -3.88
CA GLU A 122 14.50 -27.59 -3.07
C GLU A 122 13.94 -27.96 -1.68
N GLU A 123 14.32 -27.18 -0.67
CA GLU A 123 13.73 -27.31 0.68
C GLU A 123 12.25 -26.93 0.64
N PHE A 124 11.41 -27.76 1.29
CA PHE A 124 9.98 -27.54 1.29
C PHE A 124 9.59 -26.34 2.17
N ASP A 125 9.19 -25.26 1.52
CA ASP A 125 8.56 -24.08 2.14
C ASP A 125 7.02 -24.12 1.98
N PRO A 126 6.22 -24.26 3.06
CA PRO A 126 4.75 -24.26 3.00
C PRO A 126 4.11 -22.99 2.44
N THR A 127 4.83 -21.86 2.43
CA THR A 127 4.32 -20.60 1.88
C THR A 127 4.42 -20.54 0.35
N ARG A 128 5.22 -21.44 -0.24
CA ARG A 128 5.49 -21.52 -1.68
C ARG A 128 5.03 -22.85 -2.27
N HIS A 129 5.07 -23.92 -1.49
CA HIS A 129 4.82 -25.28 -1.95
C HIS A 129 3.54 -25.86 -1.36
N GLU A 130 2.79 -26.59 -2.19
CA GLU A 130 1.66 -27.42 -1.82
C GLU A 130 2.09 -28.89 -1.93
N ALA A 131 2.33 -29.53 -0.79
CA ALA A 131 2.66 -30.96 -0.75
C ALA A 131 1.38 -31.79 -0.99
N LEU A 132 1.34 -32.53 -2.10
CA LEU A 132 0.20 -33.39 -2.45
C LEU A 132 0.39 -34.83 -1.98
N MET A 133 1.64 -35.29 -1.92
CA MET A 133 1.97 -36.65 -1.51
C MET A 133 3.37 -36.72 -0.94
N SER A 134 3.65 -37.83 -0.26
CA SER A 134 4.99 -38.17 0.20
C SER A 134 5.61 -39.19 -0.76
N ALA A 135 6.80 -38.91 -1.28
CA ALA A 135 7.55 -39.81 -2.13
C ALA A 135 9.02 -39.80 -1.66
N PRO A 136 9.58 -40.95 -1.26
CA PRO A 136 10.94 -41.03 -0.75
C PRO A 136 11.97 -40.75 -1.86
N LEU A 137 13.09 -40.15 -1.49
CA LEU A 137 14.28 -40.04 -2.34
C LEU A 137 15.24 -41.20 -2.05
N ASP A 138 16.04 -41.59 -3.04
CA ASP A 138 17.05 -42.65 -2.89
C ASP A 138 18.16 -42.27 -1.90
N GLN A 139 18.36 -40.97 -1.70
CA GLN A 139 19.31 -40.42 -0.74
C GLN A 139 18.56 -39.93 0.51
N PRO A 140 19.09 -40.20 1.72
CA PRO A 140 18.52 -39.64 2.94
C PRO A 140 18.60 -38.11 2.90
N VAL A 141 17.54 -37.44 3.35
CA VAL A 141 17.46 -35.98 3.42
C VAL A 141 17.46 -35.53 4.88
N GLU A 142 18.08 -34.39 5.18
CA GLU A 142 18.12 -33.86 6.55
C GLU A 142 16.85 -33.06 6.92
N VAL A 143 16.17 -32.54 5.90
CA VAL A 143 14.96 -31.72 6.00
C VAL A 143 13.92 -32.17 4.99
N VAL A 144 12.65 -31.75 5.18
CA VAL A 144 11.59 -32.04 4.22
C VAL A 144 11.95 -31.38 2.88
N THR A 145 12.10 -32.18 1.84
CA THR A 145 12.66 -31.76 0.56
C THR A 145 11.71 -32.12 -0.58
N VAL A 146 11.63 -31.28 -1.61
CA VAL A 146 10.86 -31.56 -2.83
C VAL A 146 11.48 -32.76 -3.55
N SER A 147 10.75 -33.87 -3.61
CA SER A 147 11.21 -35.10 -4.29
C SER A 147 10.73 -35.19 -5.73
N GLN A 148 9.57 -34.62 -6.03
CA GLN A 148 9.04 -34.53 -7.39
C GLN A 148 8.20 -33.27 -7.54
N VAL A 149 8.26 -32.67 -8.73
CA VAL A 149 7.45 -31.51 -9.09
C VAL A 149 6.38 -31.97 -10.07
N MET A 150 5.12 -31.84 -9.67
CA MET A 150 3.98 -32.18 -10.52
C MET A 150 3.48 -30.98 -11.30
N GLN A 151 3.58 -29.79 -10.70
CA GLN A 151 3.23 -28.52 -11.33
C GLN A 151 4.10 -27.41 -10.76
N GLN A 152 4.77 -26.67 -11.65
CA GLN A 152 5.65 -25.57 -11.26
C GLN A 152 4.88 -24.46 -10.53
N GLY A 153 5.51 -23.91 -9.49
CA GLY A 153 5.01 -22.72 -8.80
C GLY A 153 5.44 -21.45 -9.51
N TYR A 154 4.66 -20.38 -9.34
CA TYR A 154 4.97 -19.08 -9.91
C TYR A 154 4.76 -17.96 -8.90
N SER A 155 5.68 -17.01 -8.90
CA SER A 155 5.59 -15.76 -8.15
C SER A 155 5.66 -14.57 -9.10
N LEU A 156 4.92 -13.52 -8.80
CA LEU A 156 4.88 -12.28 -9.57
C LEU A 156 5.31 -11.13 -8.66
N HIS A 157 6.41 -10.46 -8.99
CA HIS A 157 6.98 -9.38 -8.17
C HIS A 157 7.17 -9.77 -6.69
N GLY A 158 7.55 -11.03 -6.43
CA GLY A 158 7.76 -11.57 -5.09
C GLY A 158 6.50 -12.06 -4.36
N ARG A 159 5.30 -11.88 -4.92
CA ARG A 159 4.06 -12.47 -4.40
C ARG A 159 3.82 -13.83 -5.07
N VAL A 160 3.58 -14.88 -4.28
CA VAL A 160 3.18 -16.18 -4.82
C VAL A 160 1.78 -16.05 -5.43
N ILE A 161 1.67 -16.32 -6.74
CA ILE A 161 0.38 -16.32 -7.47
C ILE A 161 -0.17 -17.74 -7.62
N ARG A 162 0.72 -18.74 -7.64
CA ARG A 162 0.36 -20.16 -7.64
C ARG A 162 1.45 -20.95 -6.92
N PRO A 163 1.11 -21.74 -5.89
CA PRO A 163 2.11 -22.59 -5.24
C PRO A 163 2.57 -23.71 -6.17
N ALA A 164 3.80 -24.19 -5.98
CA ALA A 164 4.29 -25.37 -6.66
C ALA A 164 3.64 -26.61 -6.05
N ARG A 165 3.06 -27.48 -6.88
CA ARG A 165 2.45 -28.74 -6.40
C ARG A 165 3.49 -29.84 -6.48
N VAL A 166 3.87 -30.36 -5.32
CA VAL A 166 5.06 -31.20 -5.17
C VAL A 166 4.75 -32.47 -4.39
N ALA A 167 5.55 -33.50 -4.63
CA ALA A 167 5.77 -34.58 -3.69
C ALA A 167 6.98 -34.23 -2.81
N VAL A 168 6.92 -34.63 -1.54
CA VAL A 168 8.01 -34.38 -0.58
C VAL A 168 8.61 -35.66 -0.04
N ALA A 169 9.91 -35.65 0.23
CA ALA A 169 10.60 -36.65 1.03
C ALA A 169 10.79 -36.12 2.46
N HIS A 170 10.60 -36.98 3.45
CA HIS A 170 10.89 -36.69 4.85
C HIS A 170 12.27 -37.26 5.24
N PRO A 171 12.89 -36.75 6.31
CA PRO A 171 14.11 -37.32 6.88
C PRO A 171 13.95 -38.78 7.34
#